data_AF-A0A7W0GGX1-F1
#
_entry.id   AF-A0A7W0GGX1-F1
#
_cell.length_a   1.000
_cell.length_b   1.000
_cell.length_c   1.000
_cell.angle_alpha   90.00
_cell.angle_beta   90.00
_cell.angle_gamma   90.00
#
_symmetry.space_group_name_H-M   'P 1'
#
loop_
_entity.id
_entity.type
_entity.pdbx_description
1 polymer ?
#
loop_
_entity_poly.entity_id
_entity_poly.type
_entity_poly.pdbx_seq_one_letter_code
_entity_poly.pdbx_strand_id
1 'polypeptide(L)'
;MAYLSADLELLEPLPTLQLAAEHTGIGLVLRRRDVPIGFLLQPMPAGSTLSAAELDRLVASACAEKLVAEALVDSFGGRGPLSERTLTVAICTKDRVEGLARCLDALQRLPATDDQARFEVLVVDNASVDDATRNLVAARPDVRYVREDKPGLDFARNRAIAEATGALIAFLDDDVEVDRGWL
;
A
#
# COMPACT_ATOMS: atom_id res chain seq x y z
N MET A 1 -5.93 -17.00 -7.27
CA MET A 1 -6.39 -16.40 -8.54
C MET A 1 -5.49 -15.21 -8.80
N ALA A 2 -4.79 -15.17 -9.93
CA ALA A 2 -3.88 -14.06 -10.25
C ALA A 2 -4.62 -13.01 -11.07
N TYR A 3 -4.40 -11.73 -10.77
CA TYR A 3 -4.91 -10.62 -11.58
C TYR A 3 -3.71 -9.98 -12.29
N LEU A 4 -3.91 -9.47 -13.50
CA LEU A 4 -2.94 -8.57 -14.10
C LEU A 4 -2.99 -7.26 -13.30
N SER A 5 -1.93 -6.96 -12.56
CA SER A 5 -1.79 -5.70 -11.83
C SER A 5 -0.96 -4.68 -12.61
N ALA A 6 -1.43 -3.44 -12.66
CA ALA A 6 -0.69 -2.34 -13.29
C ALA A 6 -1.13 -0.97 -12.77
N ASP A 7 -0.24 0.00 -12.92
CA ASP A 7 -0.49 1.41 -12.65
C ASP A 7 -0.71 2.14 -13.98
N LEU A 8 -1.76 2.96 -14.06
CA LEU A 8 -2.08 3.76 -15.24
C LEU A 8 -2.04 5.24 -14.92
N GLU A 9 -1.14 5.99 -15.56
CA GLU A 9 -1.14 7.46 -15.54
C GLU A 9 -2.18 7.98 -16.53
N LEU A 10 -3.24 8.60 -16.02
CA LEU A 10 -4.39 9.04 -16.80
C LEU A 10 -4.15 10.30 -17.64
N LEU A 11 -2.97 10.92 -17.50
CA LEU A 11 -2.51 11.99 -18.40
C LEU A 11 -1.74 11.46 -19.60
N GLU A 12 -1.46 10.16 -19.66
CA GLU A 12 -0.81 9.49 -20.78
C GLU A 12 -1.82 8.69 -21.63
N PRO A 13 -1.51 8.40 -22.91
CA PRO A 13 -2.36 7.52 -23.71
C PRO A 13 -2.53 6.14 -23.05
N LEU A 14 -3.78 5.71 -22.88
CA LEU A 14 -4.09 4.41 -22.29
C LEU A 14 -3.59 3.24 -23.16
N PRO A 15 -2.98 2.20 -22.56
CA PRO A 15 -2.48 1.06 -23.31
C PRO A 15 -3.60 0.08 -23.70
N THR A 16 -3.30 -0.80 -24.65
CA THR A 16 -4.03 -2.06 -24.80
C THR A 16 -3.45 -3.08 -23.82
N LEU A 17 -4.31 -3.72 -23.02
CA LEU A 17 -3.90 -4.73 -22.05
C LEU A 17 -4.18 -6.13 -22.59
N GLN A 18 -3.23 -7.04 -22.39
CA GLN A 18 -3.37 -8.45 -22.74
C GLN A 18 -3.24 -9.31 -21.48
N LEU A 19 -4.29 -10.06 -21.17
CA LEU A 19 -4.25 -11.00 -20.05
C LEU A 19 -3.58 -12.30 -20.50
N ALA A 20 -2.58 -12.74 -19.75
CA ALA A 20 -2.03 -14.09 -19.81
C ALA A 20 -3.05 -15.16 -19.34
N ALA A 21 -2.73 -16.44 -19.55
CA ALA A 21 -3.64 -17.55 -19.29
C ALA A 21 -3.91 -17.78 -17.79
N GLU A 22 -2.98 -17.34 -16.95
CA GLU A 22 -3.04 -17.41 -15.49
C GLU A 22 -3.89 -16.29 -14.86
N HIS A 23 -4.18 -15.23 -15.61
CA HIS A 23 -4.92 -14.09 -15.10
C HIS A 23 -6.44 -14.30 -15.17
N THR A 24 -7.14 -13.95 -14.10
CA THR A 24 -8.61 -14.04 -13.98
C THR A 24 -9.30 -12.67 -13.99
N GLY A 25 -8.56 -11.62 -14.34
CA GLY A 25 -9.04 -10.25 -14.36
C GLY A 25 -7.89 -9.23 -14.34
N ILE A 26 -8.27 -7.96 -14.20
CA ILE A 26 -7.35 -6.83 -14.05
C ILE A 26 -7.54 -6.17 -12.68
N GLY A 27 -6.44 -5.71 -12.09
CA GLY A 27 -6.40 -4.86 -10.90
C GLY A 27 -5.55 -3.63 -11.20
N LEU A 28 -6.18 -2.48 -11.45
CA LEU A 28 -5.48 -1.29 -11.93
C LEU A 28 -5.51 -0.18 -10.88
N VAL A 29 -4.35 0.39 -10.57
CA VAL A 29 -4.25 1.65 -9.84
C VAL A 29 -4.27 2.80 -10.85
N LEU A 30 -5.21 3.72 -10.69
CA LEU A 30 -5.41 4.84 -11.59
C LEU A 30 -4.78 6.09 -10.99
N ARG A 31 -3.82 6.67 -11.69
CA ARG A 31 -3.03 7.82 -11.23
C ARG A 31 -3.27 9.06 -12.06
N ARG A 32 -3.11 10.22 -11.44
CA ARG A 32 -2.98 11.50 -12.13
C ARG A 32 -1.83 12.28 -11.53
N ARG A 33 -0.81 12.58 -12.33
CA ARG A 33 0.44 13.21 -11.84
C ARG A 33 1.04 12.42 -10.67
N ASP A 34 1.11 11.10 -10.82
CA ASP A 34 1.57 10.14 -9.82
C ASP A 34 0.70 10.00 -8.55
N VAL A 35 -0.35 10.81 -8.38
CA VAL A 35 -1.29 10.66 -7.26
C VAL A 35 -2.30 9.57 -7.58
N PRO A 36 -2.47 8.53 -6.73
CA PRO A 36 -3.56 7.57 -6.88
C PRO A 36 -4.92 8.26 -6.71
N ILE A 37 -5.77 8.18 -7.73
CA ILE A 37 -7.13 8.75 -7.72
C ILE A 37 -8.22 7.67 -7.81
N GLY A 38 -7.85 6.43 -8.09
CA GLY A 38 -8.81 5.34 -8.20
C GLY A 38 -8.15 3.96 -8.23
N PHE A 39 -8.98 2.94 -8.03
CA PHE A 39 -8.62 1.54 -8.21
C PHE A 39 -9.74 0.83 -8.94
N LEU A 40 -9.41 0.01 -9.92
CA LEU A 40 -10.35 -0.81 -10.69
C LEU A 40 -9.97 -2.27 -10.52
N LEU A 41 -10.88 -3.07 -9.96
CA LEU A 41 -10.78 -4.53 -9.97
C LEU A 41 -11.90 -5.09 -10.83
N GLN A 42 -11.56 -5.69 -11.97
CA GLN A 42 -12.53 -6.20 -12.92
C GLN A 42 -12.20 -7.66 -13.27
N PRO A 43 -13.03 -8.63 -12.85
CA PRO A 43 -12.92 -10.01 -13.30
C PRO A 43 -13.14 -10.11 -14.81
N MET A 44 -12.31 -10.90 -15.48
CA MET A 44 -12.37 -11.11 -16.93
C MET A 44 -11.85 -12.51 -17.32
N PRO A 45 -12.29 -13.09 -18.44
CA PRO A 45 -11.77 -14.37 -18.91
C PRO A 45 -10.26 -14.33 -19.15
N ALA A 46 -9.58 -15.44 -18.86
CA ALA A 46 -8.17 -15.60 -19.20
C ALA A 46 -7.93 -15.43 -20.71
N GLY A 47 -6.81 -14.84 -21.09
CA GLY A 47 -6.51 -14.56 -22.50
C GLY A 47 -7.24 -13.36 -23.10
N SER A 48 -8.09 -12.66 -22.35
CA SER A 48 -8.81 -11.48 -22.85
C SER A 48 -7.84 -10.37 -23.28
N THR A 49 -8.21 -9.67 -24.34
CA THR A 49 -7.58 -8.41 -24.75
C THR A 49 -8.52 -7.26 -24.43
N LEU A 50 -8.00 -6.21 -23.81
CA LEU A 50 -8.74 -4.98 -23.53
C LEU A 50 -8.13 -3.84 -24.34
N SER A 51 -8.86 -3.33 -25.33
CA SER A 51 -8.42 -2.20 -26.13
C SER A 51 -8.39 -0.91 -25.31
N ALA A 52 -7.58 0.07 -25.73
CA ALA A 52 -7.53 1.38 -25.09
C ALA A 52 -8.90 2.06 -24.95
N ALA A 53 -9.81 1.89 -25.93
CA ALA A 53 -11.15 2.47 -25.90
C ALA A 53 -12.09 1.75 -24.91
N GLU A 54 -11.91 0.44 -24.69
CA GLU A 54 -12.65 -0.29 -23.67
C GLU A 54 -12.13 0.04 -22.27
N LEU A 55 -10.81 0.17 -22.13
CA LEU A 55 -10.15 0.60 -20.90
C LEU A 55 -10.59 2.01 -20.50
N ASP A 56 -10.66 2.94 -21.46
CA ASP A 56 -11.17 4.30 -21.24
C ASP A 56 -12.58 4.30 -20.65
N ARG A 57 -13.50 3.50 -21.23
CA ARG A 57 -14.87 3.36 -20.70
C ARG A 57 -14.89 2.81 -19.27
N LEU A 58 -14.03 1.84 -18.96
CA LEU A 58 -13.93 1.26 -17.62
C LEU A 58 -13.39 2.30 -16.61
N VAL A 59 -12.32 3.01 -16.97
CA VAL A 59 -11.74 4.09 -16.15
C VAL A 59 -12.77 5.19 -15.90
N ALA A 60 -13.44 5.67 -16.95
CA ALA A 60 -14.48 6.68 -16.83
C ALA A 60 -15.59 6.24 -15.87
N SER A 61 -16.05 4.99 -15.97
CA SER A 61 -17.07 4.46 -15.06
C SER A 61 -16.59 4.34 -13.61
N ALA A 62 -15.29 4.10 -13.38
CA ALA A 62 -14.72 3.87 -12.06
C ALA A 62 -14.32 5.15 -11.33
N CYS A 63 -13.85 6.19 -12.03
CA CYS A 63 -13.24 7.34 -11.36
C CYS A 63 -13.48 8.72 -12.01
N ALA A 64 -14.44 8.90 -12.93
CA ALA A 64 -14.67 10.20 -13.57
C ALA A 64 -14.90 11.35 -12.58
N GLU A 65 -15.73 11.14 -11.54
CA GLU A 65 -15.99 12.16 -10.52
C GLU A 65 -14.71 12.54 -9.74
N LYS A 66 -13.92 11.53 -9.34
CA LYS A 66 -12.65 11.75 -8.63
C LYS A 66 -11.63 12.47 -9.51
N LEU A 67 -11.57 12.12 -10.80
CA LEU A 67 -10.72 12.77 -11.77
C LEU A 67 -11.05 14.26 -11.92
N VAL A 68 -12.35 14.60 -11.99
CA VAL A 68 -12.81 15.99 -12.01
C VAL A 68 -12.46 16.71 -10.70
N ALA A 69 -12.72 16.08 -9.54
CA ALA A 69 -12.41 16.67 -8.25
C ALA A 69 -10.92 17.00 -8.10
N GLU A 70 -10.03 16.07 -8.46
CA GLU A 70 -8.58 16.28 -8.39
C GLU A 70 -8.10 17.33 -9.41
N ALA A 71 -8.71 17.40 -10.60
CA ALA A 71 -8.43 18.48 -11.54
C ALA A 71 -8.85 19.87 -11.01
N LEU A 72 -9.93 19.95 -10.23
CA LEU A 72 -10.36 21.18 -9.58
C LEU A 72 -9.42 21.57 -8.43
N VAL A 73 -9.02 20.62 -7.56
CA VAL A 73 -8.06 20.86 -6.47
C VAL A 73 -6.75 21.45 -6.99
N ASP A 74 -6.22 20.89 -8.08
CA ASP A 74 -5.03 21.42 -8.75
C ASP A 74 -5.21 22.85 -9.26
N SER A 75 -6.42 23.16 -9.76
CA SER A 75 -6.72 24.45 -10.37
C SER A 75 -6.95 25.57 -9.35
N PHE A 76 -7.43 25.22 -8.15
CA PHE A 76 -7.83 26.18 -7.11
C PHE A 76 -6.89 26.26 -5.90
N GLY A 77 -5.79 25.51 -5.90
CA GLY A 77 -4.73 25.63 -4.89
C GLY A 77 -4.91 24.70 -3.69
N GLY A 78 -4.59 23.43 -3.91
CA GLY A 78 -3.82 22.56 -3.00
C GLY A 78 -4.47 22.07 -1.70
N ARG A 79 -4.24 20.79 -1.38
CA ARG A 79 -4.42 20.26 -0.02
C ARG A 79 -3.50 21.04 0.93
N GLY A 80 -4.05 21.54 2.04
CA GLY A 80 -3.28 22.33 3.02
C GLY A 80 -2.09 21.54 3.60
N PRO A 81 -1.05 22.21 4.11
CA PRO A 81 0.16 21.54 4.56
C PRO A 81 -0.11 20.60 5.75
N LEU A 82 0.37 19.36 5.63
CA LEU A 82 0.41 18.35 6.72
C LEU A 82 1.80 18.30 7.41
N SER A 83 2.68 19.26 7.11
CA SER A 83 4.14 19.15 7.09
C SER A 83 4.87 19.03 8.44
N GLU A 84 4.19 18.71 9.55
CA GLU A 84 4.84 18.65 10.88
C GLU A 84 4.58 17.37 11.68
N ARG A 85 3.84 16.39 11.16
CA ARG A 85 3.49 15.19 11.93
C ARG A 85 4.42 14.02 11.64
N THR A 86 5.02 13.45 12.68
CA THR A 86 5.76 12.18 12.63
C THR A 86 4.78 10.99 12.57
N LEU A 87 5.20 9.89 11.92
CA LEU A 87 4.36 8.70 11.71
C LEU A 87 5.05 7.43 12.23
N THR A 88 4.27 6.58 12.90
CA THR A 88 4.61 5.16 13.16
C THR A 88 3.80 4.27 12.23
N VAL A 89 4.47 3.47 11.41
CA VAL A 89 3.84 2.37 10.66
C VAL A 89 3.94 1.11 11.49
N ALA A 90 2.80 0.64 12.01
CA ALA A 90 2.71 -0.51 12.89
C ALA A 90 2.22 -1.76 12.14
N ILE A 91 3.02 -2.82 12.16
CA ILE A 91 2.71 -4.12 11.56
C ILE A 91 2.52 -5.14 12.67
N CYS A 92 1.28 -5.60 12.87
CA CYS A 92 0.98 -6.66 13.83
C CYS A 92 1.01 -8.00 13.10
N THR A 93 1.85 -8.92 13.55
CA THR A 93 2.07 -10.20 12.87
C THR A 93 2.11 -11.37 13.84
N LYS A 94 1.77 -12.56 13.37
CA LYS A 94 1.88 -13.80 14.14
C LYS A 94 2.12 -14.96 13.19
N ASP A 95 3.23 -15.67 13.35
CA ASP A 95 3.57 -16.89 12.58
C ASP A 95 3.57 -16.70 11.05
N ARG A 96 3.93 -15.49 10.57
CA ARG A 96 3.83 -15.07 9.15
C ARG A 96 5.10 -14.40 8.63
N VAL A 97 6.25 -14.95 8.99
CA VAL A 97 7.57 -14.36 8.71
C VAL A 97 7.79 -14.06 7.22
N GLU A 98 7.32 -14.91 6.30
CA GLU A 98 7.48 -14.68 4.86
C GLU A 98 6.58 -13.56 4.32
N GLY A 99 5.38 -13.41 4.88
CA GLY A 99 4.49 -12.29 4.56
C GLY A 99 5.12 -10.99 5.02
N LEU A 100 5.49 -10.94 6.31
CA LEU A 100 6.14 -9.80 6.92
C LEU A 100 7.40 -9.38 6.15
N ALA A 101 8.23 -10.34 5.71
CA ALA A 101 9.41 -10.03 4.91
C ALA A 101 9.05 -9.25 3.63
N ARG A 102 8.05 -9.71 2.86
CA ARG A 102 7.60 -9.01 1.65
C ARG A 102 7.02 -7.64 1.96
N CYS A 103 6.25 -7.51 3.04
CA CYS A 103 5.68 -6.25 3.48
C CYS A 103 6.78 -5.23 3.83
N LEU A 104 7.78 -5.64 4.60
CA LEU A 104 8.93 -4.80 4.94
C LEU A 104 9.75 -4.41 3.70
N ASP A 105 9.95 -5.34 2.77
CA ASP A 105 10.65 -5.07 1.51
C ASP A 105 9.83 -4.10 0.61
N ALA A 106 8.50 -4.11 0.69
CA ALA A 106 7.65 -3.11 0.04
C ALA A 106 7.81 -1.72 0.65
N LEU A 107 7.85 -1.60 1.99
CA LEU A 107 8.09 -0.34 2.69
C LEU A 107 9.47 0.25 2.36
N GLN A 108 10.50 -0.59 2.26
CA GLN A 108 11.86 -0.14 1.90
C GLN A 108 11.98 0.38 0.46
N ARG A 109 11.02 0.04 -0.42
CA ARG A 109 10.95 0.53 -1.80
C ARG A 109 10.27 1.89 -1.94
N LEU A 110 9.67 2.42 -0.87
CA LEU A 110 9.07 3.76 -0.90
C LEU A 110 10.13 4.81 -1.23
N PRO A 111 9.83 5.78 -2.12
CA PRO A 111 10.75 6.83 -2.47
C PRO A 111 11.12 7.64 -1.23
N ALA A 112 12.40 7.97 -1.10
CA ALA A 112 12.84 8.94 -0.12
C ALA A 112 12.31 10.32 -0.53
N THR A 113 11.20 10.76 0.06
CA THR A 113 10.75 12.14 -0.09
C THR A 113 11.63 13.05 0.76
N ASP A 114 11.90 14.25 0.24
CA ASP A 114 12.71 15.28 0.91
C ASP A 114 12.03 15.86 2.17
N ASP A 115 10.75 15.52 2.40
CA ASP A 115 10.02 15.90 3.61
C ASP A 115 10.53 15.10 4.83
N GLN A 116 11.13 15.85 5.74
CA GLN A 116 11.76 15.41 6.98
C GLN A 116 10.81 14.63 7.90
N ALA A 117 10.74 13.30 7.74
CA ALA A 117 10.69 12.31 8.82
C ALA A 117 10.43 10.95 8.16
N ARG A 118 11.48 10.15 8.00
CA ARG A 118 11.28 8.72 7.74
C ARG A 118 10.43 8.19 8.90
N PHE A 119 9.20 7.81 8.60
CA PHE A 119 8.32 7.16 9.54
C PHE A 119 9.07 5.99 10.19
N GLU A 120 8.80 5.73 11.46
CA GLU A 120 9.35 4.52 12.06
C GLU A 120 8.49 3.31 11.67
N VAL A 121 9.14 2.18 11.44
CA VAL A 121 8.44 0.89 11.28
C VAL A 121 8.51 0.15 12.61
N LEU A 122 7.35 -0.21 13.14
CA LEU A 122 7.20 -1.00 14.35
C LEU A 122 6.54 -2.34 14.02
N VAL A 123 7.29 -3.43 14.18
CA VAL A 123 6.75 -4.79 14.14
C VAL A 123 6.34 -5.22 15.54
N VAL A 124 5.07 -5.58 15.69
CA VAL A 124 4.52 -6.20 16.89
C VAL A 124 4.28 -7.68 16.62
N ASP A 125 5.16 -8.52 17.14
CA ASP A 125 5.02 -9.98 17.16
C ASP A 125 3.99 -10.39 18.22
N ASN A 126 2.83 -10.87 17.77
CA ASN A 126 1.72 -11.24 18.63
C ASN A 126 1.75 -12.72 19.00
N ALA A 127 2.64 -13.07 19.91
CA ALA A 127 2.79 -14.42 20.46
C ALA A 127 3.06 -15.48 19.37
N SER A 128 3.96 -15.17 18.41
CA SER A 128 4.45 -16.20 17.47
C SER A 128 5.08 -17.37 18.23
N VAL A 129 4.95 -18.56 17.65
CA VAL A 129 5.36 -19.84 18.25
C VAL A 129 6.87 -20.01 18.32
N ASP A 130 7.61 -19.31 17.47
CA ASP A 130 9.07 -19.33 17.40
C ASP A 130 9.67 -17.92 17.27
N ASP A 131 11.00 -17.87 17.13
CA ASP A 131 11.77 -16.63 17.02
C ASP A 131 11.94 -16.13 15.56
N ALA A 132 11.26 -16.72 14.57
CA ALA A 132 11.48 -16.38 13.16
C ALA A 132 11.22 -14.90 12.88
N THR A 133 10.13 -14.34 13.42
CA THR A 133 9.79 -12.92 13.33
C THR A 133 10.87 -12.03 13.94
N ARG A 134 11.34 -12.37 15.16
CA ARG A 134 12.41 -11.63 15.84
C ARG A 134 13.70 -11.63 15.02
N ASN A 135 14.09 -12.79 14.49
CA ASN A 135 15.30 -12.95 13.70
C ASN A 135 15.24 -12.16 12.38
N LEU A 136 14.07 -12.15 11.72
CA LEU A 136 13.84 -11.36 10.51
C LEU A 136 14.03 -9.86 10.76
N VAL A 137 13.48 -9.34 11.88
CA VAL A 137 13.59 -7.91 12.21
C VAL A 137 15.00 -7.56 12.71
N ALA A 138 15.68 -8.46 13.43
CA ALA A 138 17.06 -8.23 13.89
C ALA A 138 18.05 -7.98 12.72
N ALA A 139 17.73 -8.46 11.51
CA ALA A 139 18.50 -8.19 10.30
C ALA A 139 18.19 -6.84 9.62
N ARG A 140 17.22 -6.06 10.14
CA ARG A 140 16.75 -4.78 9.58
C ARG A 140 16.87 -3.66 10.64
N PRO A 141 17.99 -2.90 10.65
CA PRO A 141 18.28 -1.94 11.73
C PRO A 141 17.32 -0.74 11.79
N ASP A 142 16.57 -0.50 10.72
CA ASP A 142 15.55 0.54 10.55
C ASP A 142 14.16 0.13 11.06
N VAL A 143 14.00 -1.12 11.52
CA VAL A 143 12.72 -1.68 11.97
C VAL A 143 12.78 -1.99 13.46
N ARG A 144 11.84 -1.45 14.23
CA ARG A 144 11.69 -1.75 15.67
C ARG A 144 10.89 -3.03 15.86
N TYR A 145 11.29 -3.86 16.81
CA TYR A 145 10.58 -5.08 17.21
C TYR A 145 10.07 -4.97 18.64
N VAL A 146 8.83 -5.37 18.84
CA VAL A 146 8.23 -5.61 20.16
C VAL A 146 7.42 -6.91 20.11
N ARG A 147 7.36 -7.60 21.25
CA ARG A 147 6.53 -8.79 21.41
C ARG A 147 5.33 -8.50 22.31
N GLU A 148 4.16 -8.97 21.92
CA GLU A 148 2.96 -9.03 22.75
C GLU A 148 2.59 -10.50 23.00
N ASP A 149 2.78 -10.97 24.23
CA ASP A 149 2.60 -12.37 24.59
C ASP A 149 1.13 -12.80 24.69
N LYS A 150 0.19 -11.86 24.80
CA LYS A 150 -1.24 -12.18 24.80
C LYS A 150 -1.76 -12.29 23.36
N PRO A 151 -2.20 -13.47 22.90
CA PRO A 151 -2.66 -13.64 21.53
C PRO A 151 -3.95 -12.86 21.27
N GLY A 152 -4.02 -12.21 20.11
CA GLY A 152 -5.15 -11.43 19.62
C GLY A 152 -4.71 -10.11 18.98
N LEU A 153 -5.22 -9.82 17.78
CA LEU A 153 -4.87 -8.62 17.01
C LEU A 153 -5.08 -7.32 17.80
N ASP A 154 -6.14 -7.24 18.60
CA ASP A 154 -6.40 -6.04 19.41
C ASP A 154 -5.36 -5.85 20.51
N PHE A 155 -4.80 -6.92 21.09
CA PHE A 155 -3.69 -6.80 22.04
C PHE A 155 -2.43 -6.30 21.33
N ALA A 156 -2.15 -6.81 20.12
CA ALA A 156 -1.04 -6.34 19.30
C ALA A 156 -1.20 -4.86 18.90
N ARG A 157 -2.41 -4.44 18.51
CA ARG A 157 -2.70 -3.03 18.17
C ARG A 157 -2.59 -2.11 19.38
N ASN A 158 -3.08 -2.53 20.54
CA ASN A 158 -2.92 -1.79 21.78
C ASN A 158 -1.44 -1.66 22.19
N ARG A 159 -0.67 -2.74 22.00
CA ARG A 159 0.79 -2.72 22.18
C ARG A 159 1.43 -1.72 21.21
N ALA A 160 1.07 -1.75 19.94
CA ALA A 160 1.60 -0.79 18.96
C ALA A 160 1.32 0.66 19.36
N ILE A 161 0.10 0.98 19.80
CA ILE A 161 -0.28 2.32 20.28
C ILE A 161 0.58 2.75 21.47
N ALA A 162 0.88 1.85 22.40
CA ALA A 162 1.69 2.15 23.58
C ALA A 162 3.18 2.39 23.25
N GLU A 163 3.69 1.80 22.17
CA GLU A 163 5.12 1.83 21.80
C GLU A 163 5.44 2.83 20.67
N ALA A 164 4.41 3.30 19.96
CA ALA A 164 4.50 4.27 18.89
C ALA A 164 5.04 5.62 19.39
N THR A 165 5.94 6.22 18.62
CA THR A 165 6.54 7.53 18.89
C THR A 165 6.09 8.61 17.91
N GLY A 166 5.42 8.21 16.81
CA GLY A 166 4.81 9.12 15.85
C GLY A 166 3.60 9.86 16.43
N ALA A 167 3.40 11.10 16.00
CA ALA A 167 2.16 11.85 16.24
C ALA A 167 0.94 11.20 15.55
N LEU A 168 1.19 10.38 14.52
CA LEU A 168 0.22 9.54 13.82
C LEU A 168 0.66 8.08 13.88
N ILE A 169 -0.32 7.17 13.83
CA ILE A 169 -0.10 5.73 13.65
C ILE A 169 -0.87 5.25 12.42
N ALA A 170 -0.19 4.53 11.54
CA ALA A 170 -0.78 3.80 10.44
C ALA A 170 -0.60 2.30 10.69
N PHE A 171 -1.72 1.57 10.77
CA PHE A 171 -1.67 0.11 10.84
C PHE A 171 -1.54 -0.47 9.43
N LEU A 172 -0.63 -1.42 9.28
CA LEU A 172 -0.39 -2.14 8.04
C LEU A 172 -0.42 -3.64 8.32
N ASP A 173 -1.19 -4.39 7.53
CA ASP A 173 -1.23 -5.86 7.65
C ASP A 173 0.05 -6.47 7.06
N ASP A 174 0.49 -7.60 7.60
CA ASP A 174 1.75 -8.24 7.24
C ASP A 174 1.77 -8.91 5.85
N ASP A 175 0.66 -8.89 5.13
CA ASP A 175 0.52 -9.41 3.77
C ASP A 175 0.23 -8.34 2.72
N VAL A 176 0.42 -7.06 3.08
CA VAL A 176 0.24 -5.92 2.17
C VAL A 176 1.55 -5.55 1.49
N GLU A 177 1.48 -5.34 0.17
CA GLU A 177 2.49 -4.60 -0.59
C GLU A 177 1.98 -3.17 -0.81
N VAL A 178 2.72 -2.19 -0.28
CA VAL A 178 2.32 -0.77 -0.32
C VAL A 178 2.58 -0.12 -1.67
N ASP A 179 1.75 0.87 -1.98
CA ASP A 179 1.91 1.73 -3.15
C ASP A 179 3.14 2.63 -3.02
N ARG A 180 3.82 2.95 -4.12
CA ARG A 180 4.98 3.86 -4.11
C ARG A 180 4.68 5.27 -3.59
N GLY A 181 3.43 5.72 -3.63
CA GLY A 181 2.97 7.00 -3.07
C GLY A 181 2.10 6.82 -1.83
N TRP A 182 2.27 5.73 -1.07
CA TRP A 182 1.43 5.42 0.07
C TRP A 182 1.50 6.45 1.20
N LEU A 183 2.69 7.04 1.43
CA LEU A 183 2.98 7.97 2.52
C LEU A 183 3.38 9.35 1.99
#